data_AF-A0A7Z9SC97-F1
#
_entry.id   AF-A0A7Z9SC97-F1
#
_cell.length_a   1.000
_cell.length_b   1.000
_cell.length_c   1.000
_cell.angle_alpha   90.00
_cell.angle_beta   90.00
_cell.angle_gamma   90.00
#
_symmetry.space_group_name_H-M   'P 1'
#
loop_
_entity.id
_entity.type
_entity.pdbx_description
1 polymer ?
#
loop_
_entity_poly.entity_id
_entity_poly.type
_entity_poly.pdbx_seq_one_letter_code
_entity_poly.pdbx_strand_id
1 'polypeptide(L)'
;MTPRLIPFIFILSILSATPLKDADITEFIEARYAGADSAVYSMISEDFRYFHTPYVGLGISTVYQDGSLLITGIVDDSLQNMLIVGDRIREMNGKVVSADSPAIIGRVGEKQKLIVIKKGDSTFTEMAVPLILVQFSQNDSLFLADMITYADVWHDYHVEILDIVSKKVNAAVYYHWEGSREEGGPVFHFYAMEMIYIDKKTDLIYKVEGVWSEKQFRDQFR
;
A
#
# COMPACT_ATOMS: atom_id res chain seq x y z
N MET A 1 -74.56 2.73 21.13
CA MET A 1 -73.29 1.99 21.12
C MET A 1 -72.51 2.40 19.89
N THR A 2 -71.47 3.21 20.05
CA THR A 2 -70.59 3.66 18.95
C THR A 2 -69.37 2.73 18.87
N PRO A 3 -69.00 2.19 17.70
CA PRO A 3 -67.82 1.36 17.58
C PRO A 3 -66.59 2.29 17.50
N ARG A 4 -65.62 2.09 18.39
CA ARG A 4 -64.31 2.75 18.29
C ARG A 4 -63.45 1.94 17.31
N LEU A 5 -63.16 2.52 16.14
CA LEU A 5 -62.08 2.03 15.27
C LEU A 5 -60.74 2.36 15.95
N ILE A 6 -59.92 1.33 16.17
CA ILE A 6 -58.52 1.47 16.59
C ILE A 6 -57.68 1.56 15.30
N PRO A 7 -56.96 2.66 15.04
CA PRO A 7 -56.07 2.72 13.89
C PRO A 7 -54.81 1.90 14.19
N PHE A 8 -54.58 0.86 13.39
CA PHE A 8 -53.31 0.12 13.36
C PHE A 8 -52.27 0.99 12.63
N ILE A 9 -51.33 1.57 13.37
CA ILE A 9 -50.19 2.28 12.79
C ILE A 9 -49.14 1.24 12.39
N PHE A 10 -49.04 0.95 11.10
CA PHE A 10 -47.90 0.25 10.53
C PHE A 10 -46.73 1.23 10.45
N ILE A 11 -45.77 1.12 11.37
CA ILE A 11 -44.49 1.81 11.25
C ILE A 11 -43.64 1.00 10.26
N LEU A 12 -43.64 1.42 8.99
CA LEU A 12 -42.65 0.96 8.03
C LEU A 12 -41.32 1.61 8.41
N SER A 13 -40.46 0.87 9.13
CA SER A 13 -39.08 1.27 9.31
C SER A 13 -38.35 1.12 7.99
N ILE A 14 -38.18 2.23 7.26
CA ILE A 14 -37.25 2.29 6.14
C ILE A 14 -35.84 2.17 6.74
N LEU A 15 -35.28 0.96 6.70
CA LEU A 15 -33.87 0.72 6.97
C LEU A 15 -33.05 1.46 5.91
N SER A 16 -32.71 2.70 6.24
CA SER A 16 -31.68 3.43 5.53
C SER A 16 -30.37 2.81 5.98
N ALA A 17 -29.66 2.11 5.08
CA ALA A 17 -28.28 1.70 5.35
C ALA A 17 -27.50 2.94 5.82
N THR A 18 -27.10 2.94 7.08
CA THR A 18 -26.26 3.99 7.66
C THR A 18 -24.95 4.05 6.88
N PRO A 19 -24.35 5.23 6.70
CA PRO A 19 -22.99 5.29 6.20
C PRO A 19 -22.09 4.43 7.09
N LEU A 20 -21.03 3.90 6.48
CA LEU A 20 -19.82 3.44 7.15
C LEU A 20 -19.60 4.24 8.44
N LYS A 21 -19.49 3.59 9.60
CA LYS A 21 -19.20 4.35 10.81
C LYS A 21 -17.75 4.76 10.72
N ASP A 22 -17.51 6.06 10.69
CA ASP A 22 -16.15 6.61 10.69
C ASP A 22 -15.29 6.01 11.83
N ALA A 23 -15.93 5.60 12.94
CA ALA A 23 -15.29 4.85 14.03
C ALA A 23 -14.67 3.51 13.60
N ASP A 24 -15.34 2.73 12.73
CA ASP A 24 -14.84 1.43 12.27
C ASP A 24 -13.61 1.63 11.35
N ILE A 25 -13.61 2.71 10.57
CA ILE A 25 -12.46 3.10 9.73
C ILE A 25 -11.28 3.54 10.60
N THR A 26 -11.54 4.38 11.61
CA THR A 26 -10.52 4.78 12.57
C THR A 26 -9.92 3.57 13.29
N GLU A 27 -10.75 2.67 13.80
CA GLU A 27 -10.31 1.46 14.49
C GLU A 27 -9.47 0.56 13.58
N PHE A 28 -9.86 0.40 12.30
CA PHE A 28 -9.07 -0.34 11.32
C PHE A 28 -7.68 0.27 11.12
N ILE A 29 -7.59 1.59 10.96
CA ILE A 29 -6.31 2.28 10.76
C ILE A 29 -5.43 2.18 12.01
N GLU A 30 -6.00 2.40 13.20
CA GLU A 30 -5.28 2.27 14.48
C GLU A 30 -4.77 0.85 14.70
N ALA A 31 -5.65 -0.16 14.52
CA ALA A 31 -5.30 -1.57 14.67
C ALA A 31 -4.20 -2.00 13.70
N ARG A 32 -4.23 -1.48 12.46
CA ARG A 32 -3.16 -1.70 11.47
C ARG A 32 -1.82 -1.20 11.99
N TYR A 33 -1.74 0.04 12.44
CA TYR A 33 -0.45 0.58 12.92
C TYR A 33 0.00 -0.02 14.26
N ALA A 34 -0.94 -0.55 15.05
CA ALA A 34 -0.65 -1.30 16.26
C ALA A 34 -0.13 -2.72 16.04
N GLY A 35 -0.16 -3.23 14.80
CA GLY A 35 0.16 -4.63 14.53
C GLY A 35 -0.87 -5.59 15.14
N ALA A 36 -2.10 -5.14 15.39
CA ALA A 36 -3.17 -5.94 16.01
C ALA A 36 -3.81 -6.89 14.99
N ASP A 37 -3.07 -7.94 14.63
CA ASP A 37 -3.39 -8.86 13.53
C ASP A 37 -4.80 -9.47 13.61
N SER A 38 -5.22 -9.89 14.79
CA SER A 38 -6.53 -10.50 15.03
C SER A 38 -7.67 -9.50 14.87
N ALA A 39 -7.45 -8.24 15.27
CA ALA A 39 -8.44 -7.17 15.10
C ALA A 39 -8.60 -6.85 13.61
N VAL A 40 -7.48 -6.60 12.92
CA VAL A 40 -7.46 -6.32 11.48
C VAL A 40 -8.05 -7.48 10.67
N TYR A 41 -7.67 -8.72 10.99
CA TYR A 41 -8.19 -9.90 10.30
C TYR A 41 -9.71 -10.04 10.45
N SER A 42 -10.28 -9.62 11.58
CA SER A 42 -11.74 -9.65 11.77
C SER A 42 -12.49 -8.54 11.02
N MET A 43 -11.79 -7.54 10.50
CA MET A 43 -12.35 -6.41 9.75
C MET A 43 -12.20 -6.57 8.23
N ILE A 44 -11.34 -7.48 7.75
CA ILE A 44 -11.09 -7.71 6.33
C ILE A 44 -11.74 -9.00 5.81
N SER A 45 -12.03 -9.06 4.51
CA SER A 45 -12.55 -10.26 3.87
C SER A 45 -11.45 -11.27 3.52
N GLU A 46 -11.83 -12.53 3.29
CA GLU A 46 -10.91 -13.58 2.82
C GLU A 46 -10.28 -13.26 1.44
N ASP A 47 -10.96 -12.48 0.61
CA ASP A 47 -10.49 -12.03 -0.70
C ASP A 47 -9.84 -10.64 -0.68
N PHE A 48 -9.49 -10.14 0.52
CA PHE A 48 -8.94 -8.81 0.73
C PHE A 48 -7.73 -8.51 -0.16
N ARG A 49 -7.72 -7.30 -0.71
CA ARG A 49 -6.58 -6.75 -1.46
C ARG A 49 -6.21 -5.35 -0.99
N TYR A 50 -4.94 -5.17 -0.64
CA TYR A 50 -4.36 -3.84 -0.45
C TYR A 50 -3.52 -3.46 -1.67
N PHE A 51 -3.95 -2.42 -2.38
CA PHE A 51 -3.22 -1.83 -3.49
C PHE A 51 -2.46 -0.61 -2.99
N HIS A 52 -1.14 -0.67 -3.06
CA HIS A 52 -0.30 0.47 -2.68
C HIS A 52 -0.47 1.61 -3.68
N THR A 53 -0.01 2.80 -3.34
CA THR A 53 0.01 3.89 -4.31
C THR A 53 0.88 3.52 -5.51
N PRO A 54 0.40 3.71 -6.75
CA PRO A 54 1.19 3.49 -7.94
C PRO A 54 2.46 4.35 -7.96
N TYR A 55 3.53 3.82 -8.53
CA TYR A 55 4.79 4.54 -8.73
C TYR A 55 5.37 4.26 -10.12
N VAL A 56 6.22 5.15 -10.58
CA VAL A 56 6.97 4.97 -11.83
C VAL A 56 8.33 4.39 -11.49
N GLY A 57 8.67 3.25 -12.07
CA GLY A 57 9.91 2.54 -11.76
C GLY A 57 10.17 1.38 -12.71
N LEU A 58 11.15 0.53 -12.38
CA LEU A 58 11.43 -0.68 -13.15
C LEU A 58 10.47 -1.84 -12.85
N GLY A 59 9.65 -1.75 -11.79
CA GLY A 59 8.73 -2.82 -11.40
C GLY A 59 9.42 -4.06 -10.81
N ILE A 60 10.55 -3.87 -10.13
CA ILE A 60 11.37 -4.94 -9.57
C ILE A 60 11.69 -4.68 -8.10
N SER A 61 11.90 -5.76 -7.34
CA SER A 61 12.50 -5.74 -6.01
C SER A 61 13.93 -6.26 -6.09
N THR A 62 14.84 -5.65 -5.33
CA THR A 62 16.26 -6.01 -5.36
C THR A 62 16.89 -6.09 -3.98
N VAL A 63 17.90 -6.93 -3.84
CA VAL A 63 18.81 -6.94 -2.68
C VAL A 63 20.24 -6.72 -3.17
N TYR A 64 20.98 -5.84 -2.51
CA TYR A 64 22.39 -5.65 -2.82
C TYR A 64 23.22 -6.80 -2.25
N GLN A 65 23.89 -7.55 -3.12
CA GLN A 65 24.76 -8.66 -2.75
C GLN A 65 25.89 -8.81 -3.78
N ASP A 66 27.11 -9.06 -3.30
CA ASP A 66 28.31 -9.32 -4.11
C ASP A 66 28.63 -8.23 -5.15
N GLY A 67 28.39 -6.95 -4.81
CA GLY A 67 28.64 -5.84 -5.72
C GLY A 67 27.57 -5.66 -6.81
N SER A 68 26.37 -6.22 -6.62
CA SER A 68 25.26 -6.13 -7.58
C SER A 68 23.92 -6.02 -6.87
N LEU A 69 22.93 -5.44 -7.53
CA LEU A 69 21.53 -5.56 -7.13
C LEU A 69 20.96 -6.85 -7.74
N LEU A 70 20.79 -7.87 -6.91
CA LEU A 70 20.11 -9.11 -7.27
C LEU A 70 18.60 -8.86 -7.33
N ILE A 71 17.96 -9.16 -8.47
CA ILE A 71 16.51 -9.07 -8.60
C ILE A 71 15.85 -10.24 -7.86
N THR A 72 15.05 -9.92 -6.85
CA THR A 72 14.35 -10.89 -5.98
C THR A 72 12.86 -10.98 -6.27
N GLY A 73 12.28 -10.00 -6.97
CA GLY A 73 10.86 -10.00 -7.32
C GLY A 73 10.57 -9.12 -8.53
N ILE A 74 9.48 -9.45 -9.22
CA ILE A 74 8.85 -8.63 -10.26
C ILE A 74 7.45 -8.30 -9.76
N VAL A 75 7.07 -7.03 -9.79
CA VAL A 75 5.77 -6.57 -9.28
C VAL A 75 4.62 -7.07 -10.16
N ASP A 76 4.80 -6.93 -11.48
CA ASP A 76 3.85 -7.38 -12.50
C ASP A 76 4.66 -7.78 -13.75
N ASP A 77 4.68 -9.08 -14.05
CA ASP A 77 5.44 -9.65 -15.16
C ASP A 77 4.79 -9.40 -16.53
N SER A 78 3.51 -9.01 -16.55
CA SER A 78 2.83 -8.54 -17.76
C SER A 78 3.33 -7.15 -18.19
N LEU A 79 3.80 -6.35 -17.22
CA LEU A 79 4.33 -5.00 -17.45
C LEU A 79 5.86 -4.98 -17.58
N GLN A 80 6.58 -5.76 -16.76
CA GLN A 80 8.04 -5.88 -16.79
C GLN A 80 8.48 -7.27 -17.26
N ASN A 81 8.83 -7.39 -18.54
CA ASN A 81 9.27 -8.65 -19.16
C ASN A 81 10.73 -8.65 -19.62
N MET A 82 11.46 -7.55 -19.43
CA MET A 82 12.87 -7.43 -19.85
C MET A 82 13.82 -7.94 -18.76
N LEU A 83 13.38 -7.96 -17.50
CA LEU A 83 14.14 -8.39 -16.33
C LEU A 83 13.41 -9.54 -15.65
N ILE A 84 14.17 -10.47 -15.07
CA ILE A 84 13.61 -11.61 -14.34
C ILE A 84 14.25 -11.78 -12.96
N VAL A 85 13.54 -12.47 -12.06
CA VAL A 85 14.11 -12.88 -10.77
C VAL A 85 15.37 -13.69 -10.98
N GLY A 86 16.46 -13.27 -10.33
CA GLY A 86 17.79 -13.86 -10.43
C GLY A 86 18.76 -13.10 -11.35
N ASP A 87 18.29 -12.14 -12.15
CA ASP A 87 19.18 -11.21 -12.84
C ASP A 87 19.93 -10.34 -11.83
N ARG A 88 21.15 -9.88 -12.19
CA ARG A 88 21.98 -9.02 -11.35
C ARG A 88 22.32 -7.72 -12.07
N ILE A 89 21.87 -6.60 -11.54
CA ILE A 89 22.20 -5.26 -12.06
C ILE A 89 23.52 -4.82 -11.45
N ARG A 90 24.47 -4.40 -12.28
CA ARG A 90 25.82 -3.95 -11.89
C ARG A 90 26.01 -2.46 -12.06
N GLU A 91 25.42 -1.91 -13.12
CA GLU A 91 25.44 -0.48 -13.36
C GLU A 91 24.07 0.00 -13.80
N MET A 92 23.77 1.23 -13.44
CA MET A 92 22.57 1.95 -13.80
C MET A 92 22.93 3.38 -14.20
N ASN A 93 22.55 3.76 -15.43
CA ASN A 93 22.82 5.07 -16.03
C ASN A 93 24.29 5.49 -15.94
N GLY A 94 25.21 4.54 -16.19
CA GLY A 94 26.65 4.76 -16.17
C GLY A 94 27.26 4.87 -14.77
N LYS A 95 26.52 4.53 -13.72
CA LYS A 95 27.02 4.46 -12.34
C LYS A 95 26.93 3.02 -11.82
N VAL A 96 28.01 2.56 -11.21
CA VAL A 96 28.03 1.28 -10.50
C VAL A 96 27.05 1.32 -9.33
N VAL A 97 26.26 0.26 -9.19
CA VAL A 97 25.29 0.16 -8.10
C VAL A 97 25.97 -0.16 -6.76
N SER A 98 25.28 0.18 -5.70
CA SER A 98 25.69 0.06 -4.30
C SER A 98 24.46 -0.21 -3.43
N ALA A 99 24.66 -0.52 -2.16
CA ALA A 99 23.56 -0.63 -1.19
C ALA A 99 22.75 0.68 -1.08
N ASP A 100 23.41 1.83 -1.26
CA ASP A 100 22.80 3.16 -1.17
C ASP A 100 22.42 3.73 -2.54
N SER A 101 22.29 2.88 -3.57
CA SER A 101 21.92 3.36 -4.89
C SER A 101 20.57 4.08 -4.86
N PRO A 102 20.48 5.27 -5.47
CA PRO A 102 19.26 6.06 -5.40
C PRO A 102 18.10 5.33 -6.09
N ALA A 103 16.89 5.61 -5.60
CA ALA A 103 15.67 5.14 -6.23
C ALA A 103 15.61 5.60 -7.70
N ILE A 104 15.06 4.73 -8.55
CA ILE A 104 14.92 5.01 -9.97
C ILE A 104 13.71 5.92 -10.16
N ILE A 105 13.99 7.18 -10.46
CA ILE A 105 12.99 8.22 -10.71
C ILE A 105 12.96 8.57 -12.20
N GLY A 106 11.81 9.00 -12.71
CA GLY A 106 11.66 9.46 -14.07
C GLY A 106 10.24 9.33 -14.60
N ARG A 107 10.07 9.65 -15.89
CA ARG A 107 8.77 9.60 -16.56
C ARG A 107 8.48 8.19 -17.08
N VAL A 108 7.20 7.83 -17.17
CA VAL A 108 6.80 6.57 -17.83
C VAL A 108 7.36 6.54 -19.26
N GLY A 109 7.96 5.42 -19.64
CA GLY A 109 8.63 5.21 -20.92
C GLY A 109 10.08 5.72 -20.98
N GLU A 110 10.55 6.47 -19.98
CA GLU A 110 11.94 6.92 -19.91
C GLU A 110 12.87 5.71 -19.76
N LYS A 111 13.86 5.61 -20.64
CA LYS A 111 14.73 4.43 -20.70
C LYS A 111 15.90 4.56 -19.74
N GLN A 112 16.00 3.61 -18.83
CA GLN A 112 17.13 3.43 -17.93
C GLN A 112 18.16 2.52 -18.59
N LYS A 113 19.42 2.97 -18.66
CA LYS A 113 20.51 2.15 -19.20
C LYS A 113 21.05 1.28 -18.08
N LEU A 114 20.99 -0.03 -18.25
CA LEU A 114 21.44 -1.00 -17.26
C LEU A 114 22.57 -1.87 -17.84
N ILE A 115 23.54 -2.19 -16.99
CA ILE A 115 24.44 -3.32 -17.23
C ILE A 115 24.00 -4.45 -16.31
N VAL A 116 23.60 -5.57 -16.91
CA VAL A 116 22.96 -6.69 -16.22
C VAL A 116 23.70 -7.99 -16.53
N ILE A 117 23.86 -8.87 -15.53
CA ILE A 117 24.21 -10.27 -15.74
C ILE A 117 22.92 -11.07 -15.65
N LYS A 118 22.55 -11.76 -16.72
CA LYS A 118 21.34 -12.56 -16.76
C LYS A 118 21.45 -13.79 -15.87
N LYS A 119 20.34 -14.25 -15.31
CA LYS A 119 20.32 -15.47 -14.50
C LYS A 119 20.90 -16.65 -15.27
N GLY A 120 21.94 -17.28 -14.72
CA GLY A 120 22.62 -18.43 -15.34
C GLY A 120 23.67 -18.05 -16.40
N ASP A 121 23.89 -16.76 -16.61
CA ASP A 121 24.94 -16.21 -17.48
C ASP A 121 26.10 -15.67 -16.63
N SER A 122 27.26 -15.49 -17.26
CA SER A 122 28.45 -14.85 -16.69
C SER A 122 28.86 -13.59 -17.46
N THR A 123 28.16 -13.25 -18.55
CA THR A 123 28.46 -12.11 -19.39
C THR A 123 27.64 -10.88 -19.02
N PHE A 124 28.21 -9.70 -19.28
CA PHE A 124 27.51 -8.44 -19.12
C PHE A 124 26.65 -8.14 -20.35
N THR A 125 25.39 -7.83 -20.12
CA THR A 125 24.45 -7.36 -21.13
C THR A 125 24.10 -5.90 -20.86
N GLU A 126 24.35 -5.02 -21.83
CA GLU A 126 23.83 -3.66 -21.81
C GLU A 126 22.39 -3.66 -22.35
N MET A 127 21.48 -3.02 -21.62
CA MET A 127 20.08 -2.92 -22.02
C MET A 127 19.45 -1.59 -21.62
N ALA A 128 18.47 -1.15 -22.40
CA ALA A 128 17.69 0.05 -22.12
C ALA A 128 16.27 -0.35 -21.71
N VAL A 129 15.97 -0.29 -20.41
CA VAL A 129 14.68 -0.72 -19.85
C VAL A 129 13.79 0.51 -19.61
N PRO A 130 12.58 0.57 -20.17
CA PRO A 130 11.68 1.69 -19.91
C PRO A 130 11.13 1.65 -18.48
N LEU A 131 10.96 2.82 -17.88
CA LEU A 131 10.16 2.96 -16.67
C LEU A 131 8.69 2.70 -16.98
N ILE A 132 8.04 2.00 -16.08
CA ILE A 132 6.63 1.62 -16.16
C ILE A 132 5.88 2.16 -14.95
N LEU A 133 4.58 2.43 -15.13
CA LEU A 133 3.68 2.68 -14.02
C LEU A 133 3.31 1.32 -13.42
N VAL A 134 3.67 1.11 -12.15
CA VAL A 134 3.43 -0.14 -11.43
C VAL A 134 2.70 0.11 -10.13
N GLN A 135 1.90 -0.87 -9.72
CA GLN A 135 1.18 -0.84 -8.47
C GLN A 135 1.40 -2.16 -7.74
N PHE A 136 2.12 -2.10 -6.62
CA PHE A 136 2.27 -3.27 -5.76
C PHE A 136 0.95 -3.58 -5.05
N SER A 137 0.61 -4.86 -4.94
CA SER A 137 -0.60 -5.30 -4.23
C SER A 137 -0.31 -6.46 -3.30
N GLN A 138 -1.07 -6.53 -2.21
CA GLN A 138 -0.97 -7.56 -1.19
C GLN A 138 -2.32 -8.26 -1.04
N ASN A 139 -2.27 -9.57 -0.76
CA ASN A 139 -3.40 -10.26 -0.15
C ASN A 139 -3.39 -10.06 1.36
N ASP A 140 -4.43 -10.54 2.02
CA ASP A 140 -4.57 -10.65 3.47
C ASP A 140 -3.29 -11.13 4.19
N SER A 141 -2.71 -12.25 3.74
CA SER A 141 -1.59 -12.90 4.41
C SER A 141 -0.33 -12.04 4.39
N LEU A 142 0.03 -11.47 3.23
CA LEU A 142 1.18 -10.58 3.11
C LEU A 142 0.93 -9.26 3.83
N PHE A 143 -0.29 -8.73 3.76
CA PHE A 143 -0.67 -7.48 4.43
C PHE A 143 -0.51 -7.59 5.95
N LEU A 144 -1.01 -8.67 6.56
CA LEU A 144 -0.88 -8.91 8.00
C LEU A 144 0.59 -9.13 8.41
N ALA A 145 1.37 -9.87 7.63
CA ALA A 145 2.79 -10.10 7.92
C ALA A 145 3.61 -8.79 7.89
N ASP A 146 3.38 -7.95 6.88
CA ASP A 146 4.04 -6.65 6.75
C ASP A 146 3.63 -5.70 7.88
N MET A 147 2.36 -5.74 8.27
CA MET A 147 1.82 -4.94 9.38
C MET A 147 2.51 -5.28 10.72
N ILE A 148 2.65 -6.56 11.05
CA ILE A 148 3.37 -7.01 12.26
C ILE A 148 4.83 -6.55 12.20
N THR A 149 5.49 -6.79 11.05
CA THR A 149 6.89 -6.39 10.84
C THR A 149 7.06 -4.88 10.99
N TYR A 150 6.09 -4.09 10.53
CA TYR A 150 6.11 -2.65 10.69
C TYR A 150 6.00 -2.24 12.16
N ALA A 151 5.03 -2.80 12.90
CA ALA A 151 4.81 -2.49 14.31
C ALA A 151 6.04 -2.79 15.17
N ASP A 152 6.75 -3.90 14.90
CA ASP A 152 7.96 -4.32 15.62
C ASP A 152 9.13 -3.33 15.52
N VAL A 153 9.13 -2.42 14.54
CA VAL A 153 10.22 -1.46 14.30
C VAL A 153 10.08 -0.19 15.13
N TRP A 154 8.89 0.14 15.62
CA TRP A 154 8.61 1.43 16.25
C TRP A 154 8.54 1.30 17.77
N HIS A 155 9.29 2.15 18.46
CA HIS A 155 9.23 2.26 19.91
C HIS A 155 7.95 2.96 20.36
N ASP A 156 7.60 4.05 19.68
CA ASP A 156 6.37 4.79 19.88
C ASP A 156 5.87 5.33 18.53
N TYR A 157 4.56 5.40 18.39
CA TYR A 157 3.89 5.96 17.22
C TYR A 157 2.53 6.56 17.59
N HIS A 158 2.09 7.50 16.78
CA HIS A 158 0.76 8.09 16.86
C HIS A 158 0.14 8.20 15.47
N VAL A 159 -1.16 7.97 15.40
CA VAL A 159 -1.95 8.18 14.19
C VAL A 159 -3.07 9.15 14.50
N GLU A 160 -3.12 10.23 13.72
CA GLU A 160 -4.16 11.24 13.79
C GLU A 160 -5.03 11.14 12.53
N ILE A 161 -6.29 10.77 12.70
CA ILE A 161 -7.27 10.82 11.61
C ILE A 161 -7.67 12.29 11.37
N LEU A 162 -7.36 12.79 10.19
CA LEU A 162 -7.59 14.19 9.81
C LEU A 162 -8.95 14.39 9.15
N ASP A 163 -9.38 13.45 8.31
CA ASP A 163 -10.70 13.49 7.67
C ASP A 163 -11.15 12.09 7.23
N ILE A 164 -12.47 11.87 7.26
CA ILE A 164 -13.12 10.68 6.70
C ILE A 164 -14.31 11.14 5.86
N VAL A 165 -14.31 10.75 4.58
CA VAL A 165 -15.43 10.99 3.66
C VAL A 165 -16.03 9.65 3.26
N SER A 166 -17.14 9.31 3.91
CA SER A 166 -17.82 8.03 3.76
C SER A 166 -19.01 8.07 2.77
N LYS A 167 -19.12 7.03 1.94
CA LYS A 167 -20.32 6.68 1.16
C LYS A 167 -20.76 5.25 1.55
N LYS A 168 -21.87 4.78 0.98
CA LYS A 168 -22.46 3.46 1.31
C LYS A 168 -21.56 2.23 1.11
N VAL A 169 -20.48 2.31 0.34
CA VAL A 169 -19.63 1.15 -0.04
C VAL A 169 -18.15 1.45 0.02
N ASN A 170 -17.79 2.68 0.31
CA ASN A 170 -16.42 3.10 0.39
C ASN A 170 -16.27 4.35 1.25
N ALA A 171 -15.07 4.57 1.74
CA ALA A 171 -14.66 5.80 2.38
C ALA A 171 -13.28 6.23 1.89
N ALA A 172 -13.05 7.53 1.87
CA ALA A 172 -11.71 8.08 1.81
C ALA A 172 -11.29 8.41 3.24
N VAL A 173 -10.10 7.97 3.66
CA VAL A 173 -9.49 8.34 4.94
C VAL A 173 -8.22 9.13 4.68
N TYR A 174 -8.06 10.26 5.37
CA TYR A 174 -6.87 11.08 5.37
C TYR A 174 -6.32 11.14 6.79
N TYR A 175 -5.05 10.78 6.96
CA TYR A 175 -4.43 10.71 8.28
C TYR A 175 -2.97 11.12 8.26
N HIS A 176 -2.50 11.56 9.43
CA HIS A 176 -1.11 11.81 9.74
C HIS A 176 -0.60 10.67 10.63
N TRP A 177 0.56 10.14 10.28
CA TRP A 177 1.28 9.17 11.10
C TRP A 177 2.61 9.81 11.54
N GLU A 178 2.95 9.62 12.81
CA GLU A 178 4.28 9.94 13.34
C GLU A 178 4.80 8.84 14.25
N GLY A 179 6.12 8.72 14.38
CA GLY A 179 6.73 7.74 15.28
C GLY A 179 8.25 7.81 15.36
N SER A 180 8.78 7.16 16.40
CA SER A 180 10.22 7.05 16.67
C SER A 180 10.61 5.60 16.87
N ARG A 181 11.82 5.24 16.42
CA ARG A 181 12.38 3.89 16.58
C ARG A 181 13.01 3.65 17.96
N GLU A 182 13.28 4.72 18.69
CA GLU A 182 13.91 4.70 20.00
C GLU A 182 13.43 5.86 20.87
N GLU A 183 13.53 5.71 22.19
CA GLU A 183 13.13 6.75 23.14
C GLU A 183 13.96 8.02 22.93
N GLY A 184 13.29 9.16 22.69
CA GLY A 184 13.94 10.45 22.42
C GLY A 184 14.67 10.55 21.07
N GLY A 185 14.49 9.57 20.18
CA GLY A 185 15.08 9.56 18.84
C GLY A 185 14.42 10.52 17.84
N PRO A 186 14.91 10.53 16.58
CA PRO A 186 14.29 11.30 15.50
C PRO A 186 12.85 10.85 15.24
N VAL A 187 11.93 11.82 15.17
CA VAL A 187 10.52 11.56 14.81
C VAL A 187 10.38 11.56 13.29
N PHE A 188 9.87 10.46 12.78
CA PHE A 188 9.47 10.31 11.39
C PHE A 188 8.00 10.65 11.26
N HIS A 189 7.62 11.26 10.15
CA HIS A 189 6.23 11.62 9.87
C HIS A 189 5.86 11.36 8.41
N PHE A 190 4.59 11.04 8.18
CA PHE A 190 4.01 11.09 6.85
C PHE A 190 2.51 11.34 6.89
N TYR A 191 2.00 11.82 5.76
CA TYR A 191 0.59 11.94 5.49
C TYR A 191 0.18 10.91 4.44
N ALA A 192 -0.96 10.26 4.65
CA ALA A 192 -1.49 9.27 3.73
C ALA A 192 -2.99 9.50 3.48
N MET A 193 -3.40 9.20 2.26
CA MET A 193 -4.80 9.13 1.86
C MET A 193 -5.08 7.76 1.23
N GLU A 194 -6.10 7.09 1.74
CA GLU A 194 -6.48 5.74 1.31
C GLU A 194 -7.98 5.66 1.03
N MET A 195 -8.37 4.89 0.00
CA MET A 195 -9.75 4.52 -0.25
C MET A 195 -10.01 3.13 0.33
N ILE A 196 -10.96 3.02 1.24
CA ILE A 196 -11.39 1.77 1.86
C ILE A 196 -12.70 1.35 1.22
N TYR A 197 -12.82 0.10 0.79
CA TYR A 197 -14.00 -0.45 0.14
C TYR A 197 -14.57 -1.62 0.94
N ILE A 198 -15.89 -1.63 1.10
CA ILE A 198 -16.59 -2.55 1.98
C ILE A 198 -17.65 -3.34 1.20
N ASP A 199 -17.71 -4.64 1.48
CA ASP A 199 -18.76 -5.50 0.95
C ASP A 199 -20.04 -5.28 1.77
N LYS A 200 -21.12 -4.89 1.09
CA LYS A 200 -22.41 -4.58 1.73
C LYS A 200 -23.10 -5.74 2.44
N LYS A 201 -22.71 -6.98 2.14
CA LYS A 201 -23.34 -8.18 2.70
C LYS A 201 -22.62 -8.63 3.96
N THR A 202 -21.30 -8.49 3.99
CA THR A 202 -20.47 -8.93 5.11
C THR A 202 -20.06 -7.78 6.03
N ASP A 203 -20.18 -6.53 5.57
CA ASP A 203 -19.61 -5.33 6.19
C ASP A 203 -18.08 -5.39 6.38
N LEU A 204 -17.41 -6.31 5.69
CA LEU A 204 -15.96 -6.47 5.74
C LEU A 204 -15.27 -5.62 4.66
N ILE A 205 -14.07 -5.15 4.98
CA ILE A 205 -13.19 -4.47 4.05
C ILE A 205 -12.62 -5.50 3.09
N TYR A 206 -12.93 -5.39 1.80
CA TYR A 206 -12.37 -6.28 0.78
C TYR A 206 -11.27 -5.62 -0.05
N LYS A 207 -11.14 -4.29 0.02
CA LYS A 207 -10.12 -3.58 -0.72
C LYS A 207 -9.71 -2.29 -0.04
N VAL A 208 -8.40 -2.03 -0.01
CA VAL A 208 -7.83 -0.72 0.32
C VAL A 208 -6.97 -0.26 -0.85
N GLU A 209 -7.08 0.99 -1.25
CA GLU A 209 -6.26 1.60 -2.30
C GLU A 209 -5.53 2.83 -1.74
N GLY A 210 -4.20 2.77 -1.70
CA GLY A 210 -3.36 3.92 -1.42
C GLY A 210 -3.46 4.91 -2.58
N VAL A 211 -3.88 6.14 -2.29
CA VAL A 211 -4.12 7.15 -3.33
C VAL A 211 -2.91 8.03 -3.51
N TRP A 212 -2.31 8.55 -2.43
CA TRP A 212 -1.14 9.43 -2.45
C TRP A 212 -0.54 9.64 -1.05
N SER A 213 0.77 9.91 -1.01
CA SER A 213 1.43 10.59 0.10
C SER A 213 2.14 11.86 -0.39
N GLU A 214 2.24 12.86 0.48
CA GLU A 214 2.96 14.12 0.20
C GLU A 214 4.43 13.86 -0.18
N LYS A 215 5.04 12.84 0.42
CA LYS A 215 6.37 12.35 0.09
C LYS A 215 6.45 11.90 -1.38
N GLN A 216 5.49 11.09 -1.82
CA GLN A 216 5.44 10.64 -3.22
C GLN A 216 5.28 11.81 -4.18
N PHE A 217 4.45 12.81 -3.86
CA PHE A 217 4.36 14.02 -4.68
C PHE A 217 5.71 14.73 -4.78
N ARG A 218 6.40 14.95 -3.65
CA ARG A 218 7.71 15.60 -3.63
C ARG A 218 8.79 14.83 -4.36
N ASP A 219 8.79 13.50 -4.25
CA ASP A 219 9.77 12.63 -4.92
C ASP A 219 9.65 12.68 -6.45
N GLN A 220 8.52 13.14 -7.01
CA GLN A 220 8.36 13.35 -8.46
C GLN A 220 9.13 14.57 -9.00
N PHE A 221 9.53 15.50 -8.13
CA PHE A 221 10.17 16.78 -8.52
C PHE A 221 11.63 16.90 -8.09
N ARG A 222 12.19 15.84 -7.49
CA ARG A 222 13.59 15.81 -7.04
C ARG A 222 14.53 15.25 -8.10
#